data_AF-A0A1T2X1N3-F1
#
_entry.id   AF-A0A1T2X1N3-F1
#
_cell.length_a   1.000
_cell.length_b   1.000
_cell.length_c   1.000
_cell.angle_alpha   90.00
_cell.angle_beta   90.00
_cell.angle_gamma   90.00
#
_symmetry.space_group_name_H-M   'P 1'
#
loop_
_entity.id
_entity.type
_entity.pdbx_description
1 polymer ?
#
loop_
_entity_poly.entity_id
_entity_poly.type
_entity_poly.pdbx_seq_one_letter_code
_entity_poly.pdbx_strand_id
1 'polypeptide(L)'
;MGTTEPLWIIMIYYIIMGATLVTSVVSLIRLRLVLMSFIQVTNVAASFVLTLIIAMGRPEGVTEFRYIADQAIAGSAGAIYVGISDVLIIIWWYLFLMTKKQEPIRKRRYKRF
;
A
#
# COMPACT_ATOMS: atom_id res chain seq x y z
N MET A 1 -10.91 -26.17 -14.70
CA MET A 1 -11.96 -25.27 -14.18
C MET A 1 -11.26 -24.12 -13.48
N GLY A 2 -11.12 -22.98 -14.15
CA GLY A 2 -10.43 -21.82 -13.61
C GLY A 2 -11.34 -21.09 -12.63
N THR A 3 -11.07 -21.22 -11.33
CA THR A 3 -11.76 -20.43 -10.31
C THR A 3 -11.21 -19.01 -10.38
N THR A 4 -11.93 -18.13 -11.07
CA THR A 4 -11.68 -16.68 -11.03
C THR A 4 -12.18 -16.17 -9.68
N GLU A 5 -11.42 -15.29 -9.03
CA GLU A 5 -11.94 -14.69 -7.79
C GLU A 5 -13.21 -13.92 -8.08
N PRO A 6 -14.15 -13.89 -7.13
CA PRO A 6 -15.32 -13.07 -7.25
C PRO A 6 -14.91 -11.62 -7.56
N LEU A 7 -15.45 -11.07 -8.64
CA LEU A 7 -15.05 -9.78 -9.20
C LEU A 7 -15.10 -8.63 -8.18
N TRP A 8 -16.00 -8.74 -7.20
CA TRP A 8 -16.14 -7.78 -6.10
C TRP A 8 -14.94 -7.74 -5.16
N ILE A 9 -14.23 -8.85 -4.92
CA ILE A 9 -13.03 -8.90 -4.07
C ILE A 9 -11.91 -8.06 -4.69
N ILE A 10 -11.65 -8.31 -5.97
CA ILE A 10 -10.65 -7.60 -6.76
C ILE A 10 -11.00 -6.10 -6.83
N MET A 11 -12.27 -5.77 -7.05
CA MET A 11 -12.74 -4.39 -7.11
C MET A 11 -12.53 -3.65 -5.76
N ILE A 12 -12.82 -4.29 -4.63
CA ILE A 12 -12.56 -3.73 -3.29
C ILE A 12 -11.05 -3.53 -3.08
N TYR A 13 -10.22 -4.49 -3.48
CA TYR A 13 -8.76 -4.38 -3.36
C TYR A 13 -8.23 -3.16 -4.13
N TYR A 14 -8.62 -2.98 -5.39
CA TYR A 14 -8.21 -1.83 -6.19
C TYR A 14 -8.74 -0.50 -5.63
N ILE A 15 -9.97 -0.47 -5.07
CA ILE A 15 -10.51 0.73 -4.40
C ILE A 15 -9.69 1.07 -3.15
N ILE A 16 -9.34 0.09 -2.33
CA ILE A 16 -8.50 0.28 -1.14
C ILE A 16 -7.10 0.77 -1.54
N MET A 17 -6.51 0.20 -2.59
CA MET A 17 -5.22 0.65 -3.11
C MET A 17 -5.29 2.09 -3.61
N GLY A 18 -6.33 2.43 -4.40
CA GLY A 18 -6.56 3.80 -4.87
C GLY A 18 -6.78 4.79 -3.73
N ALA A 19 -7.60 4.43 -2.74
CA ALA A 19 -7.83 5.24 -1.55
C ALA A 19 -6.54 5.45 -0.74
N THR A 20 -5.71 4.41 -0.62
CA THR A 20 -4.40 4.49 0.03
C THR A 20 -3.45 5.43 -0.72
N LEU A 21 -3.51 5.44 -2.04
CA LEU A 21 -2.71 6.34 -2.87
C LEU A 21 -3.14 7.80 -2.66
N VAL A 22 -4.44 8.07 -2.66
CA VAL A 22 -4.99 9.41 -2.39
C VAL A 22 -4.65 9.87 -0.96
N THR A 23 -4.85 9.03 0.05
CA THR A 23 -4.53 9.41 1.44
C THR A 23 -3.04 9.61 1.68
N SER A 24 -2.19 8.84 1.00
CA SER A 24 -0.73 9.00 1.02
C SER A 24 -0.30 10.33 0.39
N VAL A 25 -0.87 10.71 -0.76
CA VAL A 25 -0.63 12.03 -1.38
C VAL A 25 -1.12 13.18 -0.48
N VAL A 26 -2.32 13.06 0.09
CA VAL A 26 -2.87 14.07 1.02
C VAL A 26 -2.03 14.19 2.30
N SER A 27 -1.50 13.07 2.81
CA SER A 27 -0.56 13.03 3.94
C SER A 27 0.73 13.80 3.63
N LEU A 28 1.27 13.63 2.43
CA LEU A 28 2.47 14.33 1.96
C LEU A 28 2.24 15.86 1.92
N ILE A 29 1.10 16.30 1.39
CA ILE A 29 0.71 17.72 1.30
C ILE A 29 0.54 18.35 2.70
N ARG A 30 0.10 17.57 3.71
CA ARG A 30 -0.13 18.07 5.07
C ARG A 30 1.12 18.13 5.96
N LEU A 31 2.31 17.76 5.48
CA LEU A 31 3.60 17.84 6.22
C LEU A 31 3.54 17.25 7.65
N ARG A 32 2.69 16.25 7.88
CA ARG A 32 2.52 15.58 9.16
C ARG A 32 3.32 14.28 9.08
N LEU A 33 4.37 14.12 9.90
CA LEU A 33 5.30 12.97 9.84
C LEU A 33 6.04 12.85 8.50
N VAL A 34 6.71 13.93 8.06
CA VAL A 34 7.33 14.07 6.72
C VAL A 34 8.20 12.88 6.31
N LEU A 35 9.06 12.39 7.21
CA LEU A 35 10.01 11.30 6.89
C LEU A 35 9.32 9.93 6.74
N MET A 36 8.39 9.60 7.65
CA MET A 36 7.60 8.35 7.57
C MET A 36 6.60 8.37 6.42
N SER A 37 6.00 9.53 6.14
CA SER A 37 5.05 9.69 5.02
C SER A 37 5.75 9.62 3.66
N PHE A 38 6.97 10.16 3.54
CA PHE A 38 7.73 10.08 2.30
C PHE A 38 8.13 8.64 1.95
N ILE A 39 8.63 7.88 2.92
CA ILE A 39 8.94 6.45 2.75
C ILE A 39 7.67 5.66 2.40
N GLN A 40 6.54 6.00 3.02
CA GLN A 40 5.28 5.31 2.72
C GLN A 40 4.74 5.63 1.32
N VAL A 41 4.84 6.88 0.86
CA VAL A 41 4.41 7.27 -0.50
C VAL A 41 5.21 6.51 -1.56
N THR A 42 6.53 6.46 -1.43
CA THR A 42 7.37 5.73 -2.39
C THR A 42 7.11 4.24 -2.34
N ASN A 43 6.90 3.67 -1.14
CA ASN A 43 6.56 2.26 -0.96
C ASN A 43 5.21 1.89 -1.59
N VAL A 44 4.18 2.73 -1.42
CA VAL A 44 2.84 2.52 -2.03
C VAL A 44 2.93 2.64 -3.55
N ALA A 45 3.62 3.65 -4.07
CA ALA A 45 3.77 3.83 -5.51
C ALA A 45 4.54 2.68 -6.16
N ALA A 46 5.64 2.24 -5.56
CA ALA A 46 6.43 1.11 -6.05
C ALA A 46 5.63 -0.19 -5.99
N SER A 47 4.93 -0.46 -4.89
CA SER A 47 4.07 -1.64 -4.76
C SER A 47 2.96 -1.64 -5.80
N PHE A 48 2.26 -0.51 -6.00
CA PHE A 48 1.21 -0.38 -7.00
C PHE A 48 1.72 -0.73 -8.42
N VAL A 49 2.86 -0.18 -8.82
CA VAL A 49 3.46 -0.47 -10.14
C VAL A 49 3.86 -1.94 -10.26
N LEU A 50 4.47 -2.51 -9.22
CA LEU A 50 4.88 -3.92 -9.22
C LEU A 50 3.69 -4.87 -9.27
N THR A 51 2.60 -4.58 -8.55
CA THR A 51 1.36 -5.36 -8.60
C THR A 51 0.79 -5.36 -10.02
N LEU A 52 0.78 -4.22 -10.72
CA LEU A 52 0.34 -4.15 -12.12
C LEU A 52 1.24 -4.97 -13.05
N ILE A 53 2.56 -4.87 -12.90
CA ILE A 53 3.53 -5.63 -13.72
C ILE A 53 3.34 -7.14 -13.52
N ILE A 54 3.18 -7.57 -12.27
CA ILE A 54 2.94 -8.98 -11.94
C ILE A 54 1.59 -9.43 -12.51
N ALA A 55 0.52 -8.65 -12.32
CA ALA A 55 -0.81 -8.99 -12.81
C ALA A 55 -0.88 -9.18 -14.33
N MET A 56 -0.09 -8.44 -15.12
CA MET A 56 0.00 -8.60 -16.57
C MET A 56 0.55 -9.97 -17.02
N GLY A 57 1.37 -10.63 -16.19
CA GLY A 57 1.93 -11.96 -16.49
C GLY A 57 1.02 -13.13 -16.11
N ARG A 58 -0.16 -12.85 -15.55
CA ARG A 58 -1.04 -13.87 -14.96
C ARG A 58 -1.69 -14.75 -16.03
N PRO A 59 -1.56 -16.09 -15.93
CA PRO A 59 -2.28 -17.01 -16.80
C PRO A 59 -3.80 -17.00 -16.51
N GLU A 60 -4.59 -17.24 -17.55
CA GLU A 60 -6.05 -17.30 -17.44
C GLU A 60 -6.49 -18.40 -16.46
N GLY A 61 -7.52 -18.09 -15.66
CA GLY A 61 -8.09 -19.04 -14.69
C GLY A 61 -7.32 -19.20 -13.38
N VAL A 62 -6.21 -18.49 -13.16
CA VAL A 62 -5.50 -18.39 -11.87
C VAL A 62 -5.90 -17.11 -11.15
N THR A 63 -6.10 -17.15 -9.85
CA THR A 63 -6.46 -15.96 -9.07
C THR A 63 -5.27 -15.01 -8.88
N GLU A 64 -5.52 -13.69 -8.79
CA GLU A 64 -4.44 -12.70 -8.59
C GLU A 64 -3.66 -12.94 -7.30
N PHE A 65 -4.35 -13.16 -6.18
CA PHE A 65 -3.69 -13.45 -4.90
C PHE A 65 -2.83 -14.70 -4.96
N ARG A 66 -3.36 -15.79 -5.55
CA ARG A 66 -2.60 -17.02 -5.68
C ARG A 66 -1.42 -16.86 -6.62
N TYR A 67 -1.59 -16.14 -7.72
CA TYR A 67 -0.50 -15.89 -8.66
C TYR A 67 0.63 -15.07 -8.04
N ILE A 68 0.30 -14.02 -7.28
CA ILE A 68 1.29 -13.23 -6.53
C ILE A 68 1.96 -14.08 -5.46
N ALA A 69 1.20 -14.91 -4.73
CA ALA A 69 1.75 -15.82 -3.73
C ALA A 69 2.70 -16.87 -4.34
N ASP A 70 2.30 -17.48 -5.46
CA ASP A 70 3.11 -18.46 -6.19
C ASP A 70 4.39 -17.80 -6.72
N GLN A 71 4.32 -16.57 -7.23
CA GLN A 71 5.51 -15.81 -7.61
C GLN A 71 6.42 -15.48 -6.41
N ALA A 72 5.85 -15.14 -5.26
CA ALA A 72 6.62 -14.88 -4.05
C ALA A 72 7.34 -16.14 -3.55
N ILE A 73 6.65 -17.30 -3.57
CA ILE A 73 7.24 -18.61 -3.23
C ILE A 73 8.32 -19.01 -4.24
N ALA A 74 8.13 -18.69 -5.53
CA ALA A 74 9.12 -18.90 -6.58
C ALA A 74 10.33 -17.96 -6.46
N GLY A 75 10.36 -17.05 -5.48
CA GLY A 75 11.49 -16.16 -5.23
C GLY A 75 11.48 -14.87 -6.05
N SER A 76 10.34 -14.50 -6.66
CA SER A 76 10.19 -13.22 -7.36
C SER A 76 10.35 -12.07 -6.37
N ALA A 77 11.45 -11.32 -6.50
CA ALA A 77 11.73 -10.17 -5.64
C ALA A 77 10.61 -9.13 -5.67
N GLY A 78 9.96 -8.94 -6.83
CA GLY A 78 8.80 -8.06 -6.98
C GLY A 78 7.60 -8.52 -6.17
N ALA A 79 7.26 -9.82 -6.23
CA ALA A 79 6.12 -10.37 -5.51
C ALA A 79 6.34 -10.38 -3.99
N ILE A 80 7.57 -10.69 -3.55
CA ILE A 80 7.96 -10.60 -2.13
C ILE A 80 7.85 -9.16 -1.64
N TYR A 81 8.35 -8.20 -2.42
CA TYR A 81 8.24 -6.78 -2.09
C TYR A 81 6.79 -6.32 -1.97
N VAL A 82 5.92 -6.70 -2.91
CA VAL A 82 4.47 -6.39 -2.86
C VAL A 82 3.86 -6.94 -1.58
N GLY A 83 4.13 -8.20 -1.22
CA GLY A 83 3.62 -8.80 0.01
C GLY A 83 4.06 -8.07 1.29
N ILE A 84 5.34 -7.69 1.38
CA ILE A 84 5.85 -6.90 2.52
C ILE A 84 5.21 -5.51 2.54
N SER A 85 5.05 -4.88 1.38
CA SER A 85 4.47 -3.54 1.25
C SER A 85 3.00 -3.52 1.69
N ASP A 86 2.22 -4.55 1.35
CA ASP A 86 0.83 -4.67 1.78
C ASP A 86 0.71 -4.73 3.32
N VAL A 87 1.61 -5.47 3.99
CA VAL A 87 1.68 -5.50 5.46
C VAL A 87 2.01 -4.12 6.04
N LEU A 88 2.98 -3.42 5.44
CA LEU A 88 3.36 -2.07 5.86
C LEU A 88 2.22 -1.06 5.68
N ILE A 89 1.42 -1.19 4.62
CA ILE A 89 0.23 -0.38 4.38
C ILE A 89 -0.79 -0.55 5.51
N ILE A 90 -1.04 -1.80 5.95
CA ILE A 90 -1.98 -2.08 7.05
C ILE A 90 -1.48 -1.45 8.35
N ILE A 91 -0.19 -1.61 8.68
CA ILE A 91 0.43 -1.00 9.87
C ILE A 91 0.32 0.52 9.81
N TRP A 92 0.56 1.11 8.64
CA TRP A 92 0.47 2.55 8.46
C TRP A 92 -0.96 3.08 8.66
N TRP A 93 -1.97 2.41 8.10
CA TRP A 93 -3.37 2.78 8.29
C TRP A 93 -3.76 2.76 9.77
N TYR A 94 -3.31 1.74 10.52
CA TYR A 94 -3.51 1.66 11.96
C TYR A 94 -2.88 2.86 12.70
N LEU A 95 -1.61 3.17 12.41
CA LEU A 95 -0.93 4.33 13.00
C LEU A 95 -1.62 5.64 12.62
N PHE A 96 -2.01 5.81 11.36
CA PHE A 96 -2.68 7.00 10.85
C PHE A 96 -4.00 7.26 11.58
N LEU A 97 -4.83 6.22 11.75
CA LEU A 97 -6.11 6.30 12.47
C LEU A 97 -5.93 6.60 13.97
N MET A 98 -4.86 6.08 14.60
CA MET A 98 -4.54 6.36 15.99
C MET A 98 -3.95 7.76 16.23
N THR A 99 -3.40 8.40 15.19
CA THR A 99 -2.71 9.70 15.30
C THR A 99 -3.69 10.90 15.27
N LYS A 100 -4.90 10.76 15.85
CA LYS A 100 -5.89 11.87 15.93
C LYS A 100 -5.36 13.12 16.65
N LYS A 101 -4.29 13.02 17.44
CA LYS A 101 -3.85 14.05 18.40
C LYS A 101 -2.48 14.71 18.18
N GLN A 102 -1.83 14.55 17.02
CA GLN A 102 -0.52 15.20 16.84
C GLN A 102 -0.63 16.58 16.20
N GLU A 103 -0.41 17.62 17.00
CA GLU A 103 -0.21 18.97 16.49
C GLU A 103 0.88 18.97 15.40
N PRO A 104 0.72 19.76 14.31
CA PRO A 104 1.71 19.83 13.24
C PRO A 104 3.09 20.17 13.84
N ILE A 105 4.16 19.61 13.26
CA ILE A 105 5.56 19.76 13.74
C ILE A 105 5.91 21.24 14.00
N ARG A 106 5.31 22.16 13.23
CA ARG A 106 5.44 23.62 13.39
C ARG A 106 5.00 24.13 14.78
N LYS A 107 3.96 23.56 15.40
CA LYS A 107 3.46 23.97 16.73
C LYS A 107 4.30 23.43 17.88
N ARG A 108 4.97 22.27 17.71
CA ARG A 108 5.90 21.73 18.73
C ARG A 108 7.13 22.62 18.95
N ARG A 109 7.54 23.38 17.93
CA ARG A 109 8.68 24.32 18.03
C ARG A 109 8.32 25.59 18.81
N TYR A 110 7.05 26.00 18.79
CA TYR A 110 6.57 27.20 19.49
C TYR A 110 6.20 26.94 20.96
N LYS A 111 5.81 25.73 21.33
CA LYS A 111 5.53 25.36 22.74
C LYS A 111 6.77 25.17 23.60
N ARG A 112 7.97 25.31 23.03
CA ARG A 112 9.24 25.08 23.71
C ARG A 112 10.01 26.38 24.02
N PHE A 113 9.38 27.53 23.80
CA PHE A 113 9.84 28.85 24.18
C PHE A 113 8.79 29.51 25.05
#